data_AF-A0A0G2FPQ8-F1
#
_entry.id   AF-A0A0G2FPQ8-F1
#
_cell.length_a   1.000
_cell.length_b   1.000
_cell.length_c   1.000
_cell.angle_alpha   90.00
_cell.angle_beta   90.00
_cell.angle_gamma   90.00
#
_symmetry.space_group_name_H-M   'P 1'
#
loop_
_entity.id
_entity.type
_entity.pdbx_description
1 polymer ?
#
loop_
_entity_poly.entity_id
_entity_poly.type
_entity_poly.pdbx_seq_one_letter_code
_entity_poly.pdbx_strand_id
1 'polypeptide(L)'
;MAQVDRRKRSLGQEADAPPDPVTARKKLKTSDLPLTQNKRAAIEAILHTFKKKGEFDTLRKDAFNKFEQSDAKPTLIQSLEELGESETTRNPTLLSKDRRIAAPLLEGAAERSEIYRAAETRVRDILHSVLEEQAGAEARMREIRRADIGDEAANDELFRGSKTEDDYLREAEQRREVRQKARDARLEMEEQREREEKKKVEEERRRKREEEERREKERQEREEARRRLREEREAERQREYEREREERRERERQWEREREERPGPGPRQTPQIDKQGHEQRQIQGQK
;
A
#
# COMPACT_ATOMS: atom_id res chain seq x y z
N MET A 1 35.89 4.75 78.50
CA MET A 1 36.98 4.03 77.83
C MET A 1 36.51 3.59 76.45
N ALA A 2 37.34 3.87 75.44
CA ALA A 2 37.43 3.28 74.09
C ALA A 2 36.28 3.42 73.07
N GLN A 3 36.66 4.06 71.95
CA GLN A 3 36.03 4.12 70.62
C GLN A 3 35.97 2.73 69.95
N VAL A 4 35.18 2.59 68.86
CA VAL A 4 35.66 2.21 67.50
C VAL A 4 34.48 2.05 66.50
N ASP A 5 34.61 2.80 65.40
CA ASP A 5 34.17 2.66 63.99
C ASP A 5 32.71 2.36 63.59
N ARG A 6 32.02 3.29 62.91
CA ARG A 6 32.14 3.79 61.50
C ARG A 6 31.46 2.90 60.43
N ARG A 7 30.32 3.43 59.97
CA ARG A 7 29.91 3.59 58.56
C ARG A 7 30.01 2.35 57.65
N LYS A 8 28.89 1.64 57.50
CA LYS A 8 28.44 1.13 56.20
C LYS A 8 27.18 1.88 55.79
N ARG A 9 27.38 3.06 55.19
CA ARG A 9 26.33 3.78 54.46
C ARG A 9 26.53 3.41 52.99
N SER A 10 25.59 2.63 52.46
CA SER A 10 25.53 2.24 51.06
C SER A 10 25.55 3.48 50.16
N LEU A 11 26.61 3.63 49.38
CA LEU A 11 26.69 4.58 48.27
C LEU A 11 25.69 4.12 47.20
N GLY A 12 24.50 4.73 47.16
CA GLY A 12 23.47 4.38 46.18
C GLY A 12 22.33 5.37 46.09
N GLN A 13 22.49 6.59 46.61
CA GLN A 13 21.43 7.59 46.57
C GLN A 13 22.02 8.99 46.54
N GLU A 14 22.50 9.38 45.36
CA GLU A 14 22.53 10.80 44.99
C GLU A 14 21.34 11.06 44.07
N ALA A 15 20.30 11.62 44.66
CA ALA A 15 19.25 12.34 43.96
C ALA A 15 18.89 13.52 44.87
N ASP A 16 19.25 14.73 44.45
CA ASP A 16 18.33 15.87 44.30
C ASP A 16 19.11 17.19 44.27
N ALA A 17 19.78 17.47 43.14
CA ALA A 17 20.23 18.81 42.78
C ALA A 17 19.67 19.11 41.38
N PRO A 18 19.00 20.25 41.17
CA PRO A 18 18.42 20.58 39.87
C PRO A 18 19.55 20.77 38.85
N PRO A 19 19.54 20.03 37.71
CA PRO A 19 20.62 20.12 36.74
C PRO A 19 20.54 21.42 35.93
N ASP A 20 21.67 22.12 35.78
CA ASP A 20 21.84 23.22 34.84
C ASP A 20 21.43 22.81 33.41
N PRO A 21 20.69 23.66 32.66
CA PRO A 21 20.07 23.29 31.39
C PRO A 21 21.04 23.00 30.24
N VAL A 22 22.35 23.21 30.43
CA VAL A 22 23.38 23.02 29.39
C VAL A 22 24.11 21.67 29.50
N THR A 23 24.07 20.99 30.65
CA THR A 23 24.89 19.79 30.91
C THR A 23 24.11 18.47 31.01
N ALA A 24 22.77 18.49 31.11
CA ALA A 24 21.96 17.29 31.12
C ALA A 24 21.65 16.77 29.69
N ARG A 25 22.68 16.52 28.88
CA ARG A 25 22.50 15.67 27.69
C ARG A 25 22.09 14.29 28.20
N LYS A 26 20.81 13.94 28.04
CA LYS A 26 20.31 12.58 28.33
C LYS A 26 21.26 11.61 27.63
N LYS A 27 21.83 10.66 28.40
CA LYS A 27 22.67 9.60 27.83
C LYS A 27 21.81 8.89 26.79
N LEU A 28 22.09 9.08 25.51
CA LEU A 28 21.36 8.41 24.44
C LEU A 28 21.54 6.91 24.61
N LYS A 29 20.44 6.21 24.86
CA LYS A 29 20.43 4.76 24.97
C LYS A 29 19.96 4.16 23.65
N THR A 30 20.36 2.92 23.40
CA THR A 30 19.84 2.10 22.30
C THR A 30 18.31 1.96 22.34
N SER A 31 17.70 2.10 23.53
CA SER A 31 16.25 2.13 23.74
C SER A 31 15.55 3.35 23.15
N ASP A 32 16.27 4.46 22.99
CA ASP A 32 15.71 5.74 22.55
C ASP A 32 15.62 5.82 21.02
N LEU A 33 16.28 4.88 20.32
CA LEU A 33 16.22 4.78 18.86
C LEU A 33 15.08 3.83 18.42
N PRO A 34 14.39 4.13 17.31
CA PRO A 34 13.37 3.27 16.70
C PRO A 34 13.98 2.06 16.00
N LEU A 35 14.71 1.23 16.74
CA LEU A 35 15.35 0.01 16.27
C LEU A 35 14.49 -1.21 16.61
N THR A 36 14.64 -2.29 15.83
CA THR A 36 14.09 -3.61 16.20
C THR A 36 14.84 -4.18 17.40
N GLN A 37 14.18 -5.00 18.22
CA GLN A 37 14.81 -5.64 19.41
C GLN A 37 16.10 -6.39 19.06
N ASN A 38 16.13 -7.14 17.96
CA ASN A 38 17.32 -7.90 17.53
C ASN A 38 18.51 -6.98 17.24
N LYS A 39 18.28 -5.84 16.57
CA LYS A 39 19.33 -4.84 16.31
C LYS A 39 19.84 -4.20 17.61
N ARG A 40 18.96 -3.92 18.57
CA ARG A 40 19.37 -3.42 19.90
C ARG A 40 20.28 -4.41 20.63
N ALA A 41 19.87 -5.67 20.69
CA ALA A 41 20.65 -6.73 21.34
C ALA A 41 22.02 -6.92 20.67
N ALA A 42 22.09 -6.84 19.33
CA ALA A 42 23.35 -6.89 18.60
C ALA A 42 24.29 -5.73 18.95
N ILE A 43 23.78 -4.50 19.05
CA ILE A 43 24.57 -3.32 19.45
C ILE A 43 25.09 -3.48 20.89
N GLU A 44 24.25 -3.96 21.80
CA GLU A 44 24.63 -4.19 23.19
C GLU A 44 25.69 -5.30 23.32
N ALA A 45 25.59 -6.35 22.52
CA ALA A 45 26.60 -7.42 22.46
C ALA A 45 27.96 -6.87 21.97
N ILE A 46 27.96 -6.07 20.90
CA ILE A 46 29.18 -5.39 20.39
C ILE A 46 29.77 -4.49 21.47
N LEU A 47 28.96 -3.69 22.15
CA LEU A 47 29.42 -2.80 23.22
C LEU A 47 30.06 -3.60 24.37
N HIS A 48 29.46 -4.73 24.73
CA HIS A 48 29.96 -5.59 25.79
C HIS A 48 31.33 -6.21 25.43
N THR A 49 31.47 -6.75 24.22
CA THR A 49 32.73 -7.33 23.74
C THR A 49 33.80 -6.26 23.53
N PHE A 50 33.43 -5.08 23.05
CA PHE A 50 34.33 -3.93 22.90
C PHE A 50 34.94 -3.50 24.23
N LYS A 51 34.11 -3.43 25.30
CA LYS A 51 34.58 -3.16 26.66
C LYS A 51 35.45 -4.30 27.20
N LYS A 52 35.04 -5.55 26.98
CA LYS A 52 35.76 -6.74 27.47
C LYS A 52 37.15 -6.89 26.83
N LYS A 53 37.30 -6.58 25.55
CA LYS A 53 38.58 -6.60 24.83
C LYS A 53 39.51 -5.45 25.23
N GLY A 54 39.00 -4.42 25.93
CA GLY A 54 39.80 -3.27 26.35
C GLY A 54 40.02 -2.24 25.24
N GLU A 55 39.23 -2.28 24.16
CA GLU A 55 39.40 -1.39 23.00
C GLU A 55 39.25 0.10 23.37
N PHE A 56 38.47 0.39 24.41
CA PHE A 56 38.35 1.75 24.96
C PHE A 56 39.67 2.26 25.54
N ASP A 57 40.42 1.41 26.25
CA ASP A 57 41.70 1.79 26.85
C ASP A 57 42.77 2.02 25.78
N THR A 58 42.76 1.21 24.72
CA THR A 58 43.64 1.42 23.56
C THR A 58 43.32 2.73 22.84
N LEU A 59 42.05 3.05 22.58
CA LEU A 59 41.71 4.35 21.96
C LEU A 59 42.09 5.53 22.85
N ARG A 60 41.93 5.39 24.17
CA ARG A 60 42.38 6.41 25.13
C ARG A 60 43.90 6.62 25.06
N LYS A 61 44.68 5.53 24.98
CA LYS A 61 46.13 5.59 24.82
C LYS A 61 46.53 6.21 23.48
N ASP A 62 45.86 5.83 22.39
CA ASP A 62 46.10 6.38 21.06
C ASP A 62 45.84 7.89 21.03
N ALA A 63 44.72 8.34 21.62
CA ALA A 63 44.42 9.76 21.77
C ALA A 63 45.44 10.52 22.62
N PHE A 64 45.89 9.92 23.73
CA PHE A 64 46.92 10.52 24.56
C PHE A 64 48.26 10.62 23.83
N ASN A 65 48.66 9.58 23.10
CA ASN A 65 49.89 9.57 22.31
C ASN A 65 49.84 10.63 21.20
N LYS A 66 48.70 10.79 20.51
CA LYS A 66 48.52 11.87 19.53
C LYS A 66 48.59 13.24 20.16
N PHE A 67 48.00 13.42 21.35
CA PHE A 67 48.12 14.68 22.07
C PHE A 67 49.58 15.01 22.41
N GLU A 68 50.34 14.03 22.89
CA GLU A 68 51.77 14.18 23.19
C GLU A 68 52.63 14.48 21.95
N GLN A 69 52.28 13.91 20.79
CA GLN A 69 52.98 14.15 19.52
C GLN A 69 52.53 15.45 18.82
N SER A 70 51.32 15.93 19.12
CA SER A 70 50.76 17.13 18.51
C SER A 70 51.32 18.42 19.13
N ASP A 71 51.19 19.52 18.39
CA ASP A 71 51.53 20.86 18.88
C ASP A 71 50.58 21.36 19.99
N ALA A 72 49.52 20.61 20.33
CA ALA A 72 48.57 21.02 21.35
C ALA A 72 49.22 21.17 22.74
N LYS A 73 50.09 20.21 23.11
CA LYS A 73 50.83 20.25 24.37
C LYS A 73 51.81 21.43 24.46
N PRO A 74 52.76 21.61 23.52
CA PRO A 74 53.70 22.73 23.59
C PRO A 74 52.98 24.08 23.50
N THR A 75 51.91 24.20 22.71
CA THR A 75 51.15 25.47 22.66
C THR A 75 50.47 25.77 23.99
N LEU A 76 49.88 24.78 24.66
CA LEU A 76 49.25 24.99 25.97
C LEU A 76 50.30 25.44 27.00
N ILE A 77 51.48 24.81 27.00
CA ILE A 77 52.58 25.20 27.90
C ILE A 77 52.99 26.65 27.62
N GLN A 78 53.21 27.00 26.34
CA GLN A 78 53.59 28.36 25.94
C GLN A 78 52.53 29.39 26.38
N SER A 79 51.23 29.12 26.15
CA SER A 79 50.17 30.03 26.59
C SER A 79 50.12 30.20 28.11
N LEU A 80 50.43 29.15 28.88
CA LEU A 80 50.51 29.23 30.34
C LEU A 80 51.74 30.01 30.81
N GLU A 81 52.86 29.88 30.12
CA GLU A 81 54.07 30.67 30.37
C GLU A 81 53.82 32.16 30.12
N GLU A 82 53.25 32.50 28.95
CA GLU A 82 52.86 33.87 28.60
C GLU A 82 51.86 34.47 29.60
N LEU A 83 50.89 33.67 30.06
CA LEU A 83 49.98 34.09 31.13
C LEU A 83 50.74 34.37 32.43
N GLY A 84 51.64 33.47 32.84
CA GLY A 84 52.45 33.63 34.04
C GLY A 84 53.30 34.91 34.00
N GLU A 85 53.93 35.20 32.86
CA GLU A 85 54.71 36.44 32.65
C GLU A 85 53.82 37.69 32.73
N SER A 86 52.63 37.65 32.10
CA SER A 86 51.69 38.77 32.14
C SER A 86 51.15 39.05 33.55
N GLU A 87 50.80 38.00 34.31
CA GLU A 87 50.27 38.12 35.66
C GLU A 87 51.36 38.49 36.67
N THR A 88 52.60 38.03 36.49
CA THR A 88 53.72 38.45 37.34
C THR A 88 54.16 39.89 37.07
N THR A 89 54.05 40.37 35.82
CA THR A 89 54.27 41.79 35.49
C THR A 89 53.17 42.67 36.08
N ARG A 90 51.91 42.22 36.02
CA ARG A 90 50.78 42.93 36.64
C ARG A 90 50.87 42.92 38.18
N ASN A 91 51.25 41.79 38.77
CA ASN A 91 51.32 41.59 40.22
C ASN A 91 52.68 40.97 40.61
N PRO A 92 53.72 41.79 40.83
CA PRO A 92 55.07 41.29 41.16
C PRO A 92 55.13 40.57 42.52
N THR A 93 54.14 40.81 43.40
CA THR A 93 54.02 40.11 44.69
C THR A 93 53.77 38.61 44.55
N LEU A 94 53.40 38.11 43.36
CA LEU A 94 53.25 36.68 43.12
C LEU A 94 54.59 35.94 43.22
N LEU A 95 55.70 36.58 42.87
CA LEU A 95 57.05 36.00 42.93
C LEU A 95 57.58 35.88 44.38
N SER A 96 57.10 36.73 45.29
CA SER A 96 57.50 36.70 46.70
C SER A 96 56.59 35.81 47.57
N LYS A 97 55.45 35.37 47.05
CA LYS A 97 54.53 34.47 47.76
C LYS A 97 54.99 33.02 47.63
N ASP A 98 54.64 32.21 48.63
CA ASP A 98 54.81 30.76 48.55
C ASP A 98 54.09 30.17 47.34
N ARG A 99 54.70 29.17 46.71
CA ARG A 99 54.13 28.44 45.56
C ARG A 99 52.70 27.94 45.83
N ARG A 100 52.40 27.53 47.08
CA ARG A 100 51.08 27.04 47.50
C ARG A 100 49.98 28.12 47.43
N ILE A 101 50.36 29.40 47.46
CA ILE A 101 49.45 30.55 47.37
C ILE A 101 49.48 31.14 45.96
N ALA A 102 50.65 31.26 45.35
CA ALA A 102 50.80 31.82 44.02
C ALA A 102 50.18 30.94 42.92
N ALA A 103 50.35 29.61 42.97
CA ALA A 103 49.86 28.72 41.93
C ALA A 103 48.33 28.73 41.79
N PRO A 104 47.51 28.65 42.86
CA PRO A 104 46.05 28.77 42.73
C PRO A 104 45.58 30.12 42.17
N LEU A 105 46.31 31.21 42.45
CA LEU A 105 45.98 32.54 41.91
C LEU A 105 46.20 32.60 40.39
N LEU A 106 47.31 32.01 39.90
CA LEU A 106 47.60 31.88 38.48
C LEU A 106 46.64 30.91 37.79
N GLU A 107 46.32 29.77 38.43
CA GLU A 107 45.34 28.81 37.94
C GLU A 107 43.96 29.47 37.76
N GLY A 108 43.49 30.22 38.75
CA GLY A 108 42.25 30.97 38.63
C GLY A 108 42.30 32.05 37.53
N ALA A 109 43.47 32.65 37.26
CA ALA A 109 43.65 33.55 36.12
C ALA A 109 43.57 32.80 34.78
N ALA A 110 44.12 31.59 34.72
CA ALA A 110 44.04 30.72 33.55
C ALA A 110 42.60 30.21 33.29
N GLU A 111 41.82 29.92 34.33
CA GLU A 111 40.41 29.53 34.20
C GLU A 111 39.53 30.65 33.65
N ARG A 112 39.84 31.90 33.99
CA ARG A 112 39.14 33.09 33.48
C ARG A 112 39.61 33.47 32.07
N SER A 113 40.78 33.00 31.66
CA SER A 113 41.26 33.20 30.29
C SER A 113 40.74 32.08 29.38
N GLU A 114 40.78 32.32 28.07
CA GLU A 114 40.30 31.35 27.09
C GLU A 114 41.32 30.20 26.83
N ILE A 115 42.42 30.12 27.60
CA ILE A 115 43.52 29.18 27.38
C ILE A 115 43.03 27.73 27.52
N TYR A 116 42.34 27.39 28.61
CA TYR A 116 41.83 26.03 28.82
C TYR A 116 40.76 25.65 27.81
N ARG A 117 39.89 26.59 27.40
CA ARG A 117 38.88 26.33 26.36
C ARG A 117 39.51 26.07 25.00
N ALA A 118 40.54 26.82 24.63
CA ALA A 118 41.30 26.59 23.40
C ALA A 118 41.99 25.23 23.42
N ALA A 119 42.60 24.84 24.55
CA ALA A 119 43.21 23.53 24.72
C ALA A 119 42.18 22.39 24.69
N GLU A 120 41.03 22.54 25.36
CA GLU A 120 39.94 21.56 25.33
C GLU A 120 39.43 21.35 23.90
N THR A 121 39.31 22.41 23.12
CA THR A 121 38.90 22.33 21.71
C THR A 121 39.89 21.50 20.91
N ARG A 122 41.19 21.76 21.04
CA ARG A 122 42.23 20.96 20.35
C ARG A 122 42.22 19.49 20.79
N VAL A 123 42.04 19.22 22.09
CA VAL A 123 41.91 17.85 22.59
C VAL A 123 40.67 17.18 22.01
N ARG A 124 39.55 17.89 21.88
CA ARG A 124 38.33 17.38 21.25
C ARG A 124 38.55 17.03 19.78
N ASP A 125 39.29 17.85 19.04
CA ASP A 125 39.63 17.60 17.64
C ASP A 125 40.51 16.35 17.51
N ILE A 126 41.48 16.18 18.41
CA ILE A 126 42.31 14.96 18.48
C ILE A 126 41.46 13.73 18.81
N LEU A 127 40.51 13.84 19.74
CA LEU A 127 39.58 12.74 20.03
C LEU A 127 38.73 12.41 18.81
N HIS A 128 38.26 13.40 18.07
CA HIS A 128 37.50 13.20 16.83
C HIS A 128 38.32 12.45 15.78
N SER A 129 39.57 12.87 15.53
CA SER A 129 40.44 12.20 14.56
C SER A 129 40.73 10.74 14.93
N VAL A 130 40.94 10.44 16.22
CA VAL A 130 41.13 9.06 16.70
C VAL A 130 39.87 8.21 16.50
N LEU A 131 38.69 8.80 16.65
CA LEU A 131 37.43 8.09 16.47
C LEU A 131 37.11 7.84 14.98
N GLU A 132 37.43 8.79 14.11
CA GLU A 132 37.14 8.74 12.66
C GLU A 132 38.18 8.01 11.82
N GLU A 133 39.45 7.94 12.26
CA GLU A 133 40.49 7.23 11.52
C GLU A 133 40.12 5.77 11.25
N GLN A 134 40.68 5.19 10.19
CA GLN A 134 40.35 3.84 9.71
C GLN A 134 40.60 2.71 10.75
N ALA A 135 41.39 2.98 11.79
CA ALA A 135 41.61 2.07 12.94
C ALA A 135 40.86 2.52 14.22
N GLY A 136 39.88 3.41 14.07
CA GLY A 136 39.10 4.03 15.14
C GLY A 136 38.05 3.10 15.74
N ALA A 137 37.14 3.69 16.51
CA ALA A 137 36.15 2.93 17.27
C ALA A 137 35.21 2.12 16.37
N GLU A 138 34.78 2.70 15.24
CA GLU A 138 33.84 2.05 14.34
C GLU A 138 34.45 0.82 13.66
N ALA A 139 35.67 0.93 13.14
CA ALA A 139 36.35 -0.19 12.49
C ALA A 139 36.53 -1.38 13.44
N ARG A 140 36.95 -1.12 14.68
CA ARG A 140 37.08 -2.13 15.74
C ARG A 140 35.73 -2.76 16.10
N MET A 141 34.65 -1.96 16.19
CA MET A 141 33.30 -2.48 16.39
C MET A 141 32.82 -3.35 15.22
N ARG A 142 33.16 -2.98 13.99
CA ARG A 142 32.86 -3.79 12.79
C ARG A 142 33.65 -5.10 12.77
N GLU A 143 34.90 -5.11 13.21
CA GLU A 143 35.70 -6.34 13.36
C GLU A 143 35.11 -7.29 14.39
N ILE A 144 34.65 -6.75 15.53
CA ILE A 144 33.89 -7.53 16.51
C ILE A 144 32.65 -8.14 15.86
N ARG A 145 31.88 -7.36 15.10
CA ARG A 145 30.69 -7.86 14.41
C ARG A 145 31.03 -8.93 13.38
N ARG A 146 32.09 -8.76 12.58
CA ARG A 146 32.58 -9.78 11.64
C ARG A 146 32.94 -11.08 12.37
N ALA A 147 33.59 -11.00 13.53
CA ALA A 147 33.90 -12.18 14.33
C ALA A 147 32.66 -12.86 14.91
N ASP A 148 31.59 -12.11 15.21
CA ASP A 148 30.36 -12.64 15.80
C ASP A 148 29.42 -13.31 14.77
N ILE A 149 29.26 -12.72 13.57
CA ILE A 149 28.31 -13.20 12.55
C ILE A 149 28.94 -13.74 11.26
N GLY A 150 30.26 -13.63 11.11
CA GLY A 150 30.99 -14.00 9.90
C GLY A 150 31.10 -12.87 8.87
N ASP A 151 32.08 -12.98 7.98
CA ASP A 151 32.45 -11.92 7.03
C ASP A 151 31.35 -11.62 6.00
N GLU A 152 30.70 -12.65 5.46
CA GLU A 152 29.65 -12.49 4.44
C GLU A 152 28.44 -11.74 5.01
N ALA A 153 27.91 -12.18 6.14
CA ALA A 153 26.76 -11.55 6.79
C ALA A 153 27.07 -10.12 7.25
N ALA A 154 28.28 -9.87 7.74
CA ALA A 154 28.71 -8.53 8.15
C ALA A 154 28.84 -7.56 6.98
N ASN A 155 29.36 -8.01 5.83
CA ASN A 155 29.44 -7.19 4.62
C ASN A 155 28.05 -6.86 4.06
N ASP A 156 27.12 -7.81 4.15
CA ASP A 156 25.72 -7.64 3.81
C ASP A 156 25.01 -6.61 4.70
N GLU A 157 25.23 -6.66 6.03
CA GLU A 157 24.75 -5.65 6.97
C GLU A 157 25.33 -4.27 6.66
N LEU A 158 26.63 -4.22 6.35
CA LEU A 158 27.33 -2.98 6.00
C LEU A 158 26.75 -2.38 4.71
N PHE A 159 26.59 -3.17 3.65
CA PHE A 159 26.06 -2.70 2.37
C PHE A 159 24.62 -2.18 2.51
N ARG A 160 23.78 -2.86 3.31
CA ARG A 160 22.43 -2.37 3.61
C ARG A 160 22.44 -1.08 4.43
N GLY A 161 23.39 -0.94 5.36
CA GLY A 161 23.57 0.23 6.19
C GLY A 161 24.18 1.43 5.46
N SER A 162 25.01 1.20 4.44
CA SER A 162 25.70 2.23 3.66
C SER A 162 24.91 2.77 2.48
N LYS A 163 23.64 2.35 2.31
CA LYS A 163 22.78 2.87 1.25
C LYS A 163 22.58 4.37 1.45
N THR A 164 22.88 5.13 0.40
CA THR A 164 22.67 6.58 0.36
C THR A 164 21.20 6.92 0.09
N GLU A 165 20.80 8.16 0.34
CA GLU A 165 19.44 8.62 0.01
C GLU A 165 19.11 8.42 -1.48
N ASP A 166 20.07 8.68 -2.36
CA ASP A 166 19.94 8.45 -3.81
C ASP A 166 19.71 6.98 -4.15
N ASP A 167 20.36 6.05 -3.44
CA ASP A 167 20.11 4.60 -3.60
C ASP A 167 18.68 4.24 -3.22
N TYR A 168 18.17 4.81 -2.13
CA TYR A 168 16.79 4.60 -1.71
C TYR A 168 15.79 5.17 -2.71
N LEU A 169 16.08 6.33 -3.30
CA LEU A 169 15.25 6.92 -4.35
C LEU A 169 15.21 6.02 -5.59
N ARG A 170 16.36 5.55 -6.06
CA ARG A 170 16.45 4.61 -7.19
C ARG A 170 15.69 3.32 -6.93
N GLU A 171 15.82 2.74 -5.74
CA GLU A 171 15.08 1.53 -5.36
C GLU A 171 13.56 1.82 -5.30
N ALA A 172 13.16 2.99 -4.80
CA ALA A 172 11.76 3.40 -4.76
C ALA A 172 11.17 3.61 -6.15
N GLU A 173 11.92 4.19 -7.08
CA GLU A 173 11.56 4.36 -8.49
C GLU A 173 11.41 3.01 -9.18
N GLN A 174 12.37 2.10 -9.04
CA GLN A 174 12.25 0.73 -9.56
C GLN A 174 11.00 0.03 -9.03
N ARG A 175 10.70 0.16 -7.73
CA ARG A 175 9.46 -0.38 -7.16
C ARG A 175 8.21 0.29 -7.74
N ARG A 176 8.25 1.59 -8.07
CA ARG A 176 7.15 2.30 -8.74
C ARG A 176 6.96 1.78 -10.16
N GLU A 177 8.04 1.61 -10.91
CA GLU A 177 8.02 1.06 -12.27
C GLU A 177 7.47 -0.36 -12.29
N VAL A 178 7.92 -1.24 -11.38
CA VAL A 178 7.39 -2.61 -11.27
C VAL A 178 5.90 -2.59 -10.97
N ARG A 179 5.45 -1.72 -10.05
CA ARG A 179 4.02 -1.55 -9.77
C ARG A 179 3.26 -0.98 -10.97
N GLN A 180 3.87 -0.10 -11.76
CA GLN A 180 3.25 0.49 -12.94
C GLN A 180 3.11 -0.55 -14.04
N LYS A 181 4.18 -1.28 -14.37
CA LYS A 181 4.14 -2.41 -15.31
C LYS A 181 3.11 -3.46 -14.91
N ALA A 182 3.00 -3.77 -13.62
CA ALA A 182 1.97 -4.70 -13.12
C ALA A 182 0.54 -4.16 -13.28
N ARG A 183 0.33 -2.84 -13.11
CA ARG A 183 -0.97 -2.19 -13.36
C ARG A 183 -1.30 -2.18 -14.85
N ASP A 184 -0.34 -1.80 -15.69
CA ASP A 184 -0.52 -1.70 -17.13
C ASP A 184 -0.84 -3.08 -17.72
N ALA A 185 -0.08 -4.12 -17.33
CA ALA A 185 -0.37 -5.50 -17.73
C ALA A 185 -1.76 -5.98 -17.27
N ARG A 186 -2.22 -5.55 -16.08
CA ARG A 186 -3.57 -5.87 -15.61
C ARG A 186 -4.64 -5.17 -16.46
N LEU A 187 -4.45 -3.90 -16.80
CA LEU A 187 -5.36 -3.13 -17.65
C LEU A 187 -5.42 -3.72 -19.07
N GLU A 188 -4.28 -4.10 -19.64
CA GLU A 188 -4.23 -4.77 -20.95
C GLU A 188 -5.00 -6.10 -20.94
N MET A 189 -4.84 -6.91 -19.89
CA MET A 189 -5.59 -8.17 -19.74
C MET A 189 -7.10 -7.93 -19.59
N GLU A 190 -7.50 -6.86 -18.91
CA GLU A 190 -8.91 -6.48 -18.75
C GLU A 190 -9.50 -6.00 -20.08
N GLU A 191 -8.78 -5.16 -20.82
CA GLU A 191 -9.19 -4.69 -22.14
C GLU A 191 -9.30 -5.84 -23.15
N GLN A 192 -8.37 -6.80 -23.10
CA GLN A 192 -8.45 -8.01 -23.93
C GLN A 192 -9.72 -8.83 -23.62
N ARG A 193 -10.05 -9.01 -22.34
CA ARG A 193 -11.29 -9.69 -21.92
C ARG A 193 -12.53 -8.94 -22.39
N GLU A 194 -12.56 -7.62 -22.24
CA GLU A 194 -13.69 -6.80 -22.69
C GLU A 194 -13.86 -6.88 -24.22
N ARG A 195 -12.76 -6.88 -24.98
CA ARG A 195 -12.78 -7.06 -26.44
C ARG A 195 -13.29 -8.45 -26.84
N GLU A 196 -12.90 -9.49 -26.12
CA GLU A 196 -13.40 -10.86 -26.35
C GLU A 196 -14.88 -11.01 -25.99
N GLU A 197 -15.32 -10.41 -24.88
CA GLU A 197 -16.73 -10.39 -24.49
C GLU A 197 -17.57 -9.61 -25.50
N LYS A 198 -17.11 -8.44 -25.95
CA LYS A 198 -17.77 -7.68 -27.02
C LYS A 198 -17.91 -8.51 -28.30
N LYS A 199 -16.85 -9.21 -28.72
CA LYS A 199 -16.90 -10.12 -29.89
C LYS A 199 -17.91 -11.25 -29.70
N LYS A 200 -17.95 -11.89 -28.52
CA LYS A 200 -18.93 -12.94 -28.21
C LYS A 200 -20.37 -12.42 -28.22
N VAL A 201 -20.62 -11.27 -27.62
CA VAL A 201 -21.95 -10.63 -27.60
C VAL A 201 -22.38 -10.21 -29.01
N GLU A 202 -21.48 -9.70 -29.84
CA GLU A 202 -21.79 -9.36 -31.23
C GLU A 202 -22.09 -10.61 -32.06
N GLU A 203 -21.33 -11.68 -31.88
CA GLU A 203 -21.59 -12.96 -32.55
C GLU A 203 -22.92 -13.59 -32.10
N GLU A 204 -23.23 -13.56 -30.80
CA GLU A 204 -24.51 -14.02 -30.27
C GLU A 204 -25.68 -13.18 -30.79
N ARG A 205 -25.52 -11.85 -30.86
CA ARG A 205 -26.50 -10.95 -31.48
C ARG A 205 -26.71 -11.25 -32.96
N ARG A 206 -25.65 -11.57 -33.71
CA ARG A 206 -25.76 -11.95 -35.12
C ARG A 206 -26.51 -13.27 -35.28
N ARG A 207 -26.17 -14.28 -34.49
CA ARG A 207 -26.86 -15.59 -34.47
C ARG A 207 -28.34 -15.44 -34.12
N LYS A 208 -28.67 -14.61 -33.13
CA LYS A 208 -30.05 -14.35 -32.72
C LYS A 208 -30.86 -13.65 -33.82
N ARG A 209 -30.26 -12.70 -34.54
CA ARG A 209 -30.89 -12.04 -35.71
C ARG A 209 -31.12 -13.04 -36.84
N GLU A 210 -30.14 -13.89 -37.15
CA GLU A 210 -30.29 -14.94 -38.17
C GLU A 210 -31.39 -15.96 -37.80
N GLU A 211 -31.52 -16.30 -36.51
CA GLU A 211 -32.59 -17.18 -36.03
C GLU A 211 -33.97 -16.51 -36.07
N GLU A 212 -34.05 -15.22 -35.72
CA GLU A 212 -35.28 -14.43 -35.81
C GLU A 212 -35.75 -14.28 -37.27
N GLU A 213 -34.84 -13.99 -38.19
CA GLU A 213 -35.13 -13.96 -39.63
C GLU A 213 -35.61 -15.31 -40.17
N ARG A 214 -35.03 -16.43 -39.70
CA ARG A 214 -35.50 -17.78 -40.06
C ARG A 214 -36.90 -18.06 -39.52
N ARG A 215 -37.17 -17.70 -38.26
CA ARG A 215 -38.50 -17.86 -37.64
C ARG A 215 -39.54 -16.97 -38.30
N GLU A 216 -39.16 -15.77 -38.76
CA GLU A 216 -40.05 -14.88 -39.49
C GLU A 216 -40.39 -15.43 -40.89
N LYS A 217 -39.40 -15.94 -41.62
CA LYS A 217 -39.62 -16.63 -42.90
C LYS A 217 -40.53 -17.86 -42.73
N GLU A 218 -40.32 -18.68 -41.70
CA GLU A 218 -41.18 -19.83 -41.41
C GLU A 218 -42.62 -19.40 -41.07
N ARG A 219 -42.79 -18.28 -40.34
CA ARG A 219 -44.13 -17.71 -40.06
C ARG A 219 -44.80 -17.23 -41.33
N GLN A 220 -44.09 -16.54 -42.21
CA GLN A 220 -44.60 -16.08 -43.50
C GLN A 220 -45.01 -17.27 -44.39
N GLU A 221 -44.17 -18.30 -44.50
CA GLU A 221 -44.50 -19.53 -45.25
C GLU A 221 -45.73 -20.25 -44.68
N ARG A 222 -45.87 -20.31 -43.35
CA ARG A 222 -47.02 -20.92 -42.69
C ARG A 222 -48.31 -20.11 -42.88
N GLU A 223 -48.22 -18.79 -42.88
CA GLU A 223 -49.34 -17.90 -43.18
C GLU A 223 -49.75 -17.98 -44.64
N GLU A 224 -48.80 -18.04 -45.57
CA GLU A 224 -49.06 -18.29 -46.99
C GLU A 224 -49.70 -19.66 -47.22
N ALA A 225 -49.20 -20.71 -46.57
CA ALA A 225 -49.81 -22.04 -46.66
C ALA A 225 -51.24 -22.06 -46.11
N ARG A 226 -51.50 -21.36 -44.99
CA ARG A 226 -52.86 -21.18 -44.45
C ARG A 226 -53.77 -20.40 -45.37
N ARG A 227 -53.24 -19.37 -46.05
CA ARG A 227 -53.98 -18.58 -47.03
C ARG A 227 -54.35 -19.44 -48.24
N ARG A 228 -53.39 -20.18 -48.80
CA ARG A 228 -53.61 -21.13 -49.91
C ARG A 228 -54.64 -22.20 -49.55
N LEU A 229 -54.57 -22.77 -48.34
CA LEU A 229 -55.55 -23.76 -47.88
C LEU A 229 -56.97 -23.16 -47.73
N ARG A 230 -57.09 -21.90 -47.29
CA ARG A 230 -58.38 -21.20 -47.23
C ARG A 230 -58.94 -20.96 -48.62
N GLU A 231 -58.10 -20.50 -49.54
CA GLU A 231 -58.46 -20.28 -50.95
C GLU A 231 -58.88 -21.59 -51.62
N GLU A 232 -58.18 -22.70 -51.36
CA GLU A 232 -58.56 -24.04 -51.87
C GLU A 232 -59.89 -24.51 -51.29
N ARG A 233 -60.12 -24.34 -49.98
CA ARG A 233 -61.39 -24.69 -49.34
C ARG A 233 -62.54 -23.80 -49.79
N GLU A 234 -62.27 -22.54 -50.16
CA GLU A 234 -63.26 -21.64 -50.77
C GLU A 234 -63.58 -22.04 -52.20
N ALA A 235 -62.57 -22.41 -53.00
CA ALA A 235 -62.76 -22.95 -54.33
C ALA A 235 -63.54 -24.28 -54.30
N GLU A 236 -63.29 -25.14 -53.31
CA GLU A 236 -64.05 -26.38 -53.12
C GLU A 236 -65.52 -26.10 -52.75
N ARG A 237 -65.77 -25.17 -51.83
CA ARG A 237 -67.14 -24.72 -51.50
C ARG A 237 -67.84 -24.09 -52.70
N GLN A 238 -67.14 -23.36 -53.55
CA GLN A 238 -67.70 -22.83 -54.80
C GLN A 238 -68.06 -23.96 -55.78
N ARG A 239 -67.19 -24.96 -55.94
CA ARG A 239 -67.47 -26.14 -56.77
C ARG A 239 -68.61 -26.99 -56.21
N GLU A 240 -68.76 -27.06 -54.89
CA GLU A 240 -69.88 -27.74 -54.23
C GLU A 240 -71.19 -26.97 -54.42
N TYR A 241 -71.16 -25.64 -54.26
CA TYR A 241 -72.31 -24.77 -54.52
C TYR A 241 -72.75 -24.79 -55.99
N GLU A 242 -71.81 -24.88 -56.94
CA GLU A 242 -72.11 -25.07 -58.36
C GLU A 242 -72.77 -26.42 -58.64
N ARG A 243 -72.28 -27.51 -58.02
CA ARG A 243 -72.88 -28.85 -58.11
C ARG A 243 -74.27 -28.89 -57.49
N GLU A 244 -74.47 -28.30 -56.31
CA GLU A 244 -75.79 -28.20 -55.67
C GLU A 244 -76.76 -27.37 -56.52
N ARG A 245 -76.28 -26.30 -57.17
CA ARG A 245 -77.07 -25.49 -58.10
C ARG A 245 -77.41 -26.25 -59.39
N GLU A 246 -76.57 -27.16 -59.86
CA GLU A 246 -76.90 -28.07 -60.96
C GLU A 246 -77.91 -29.13 -60.54
N GLU A 247 -77.72 -29.78 -59.39
CA GLU A 247 -78.70 -30.74 -58.85
C GLU A 247 -80.06 -30.09 -58.55
N ARG A 248 -80.08 -28.83 -58.11
CA ARG A 248 -81.32 -28.07 -57.91
C ARG A 248 -82.03 -27.83 -59.24
N ARG A 249 -81.26 -27.53 -60.30
CA ARG A 249 -81.79 -27.39 -61.66
C ARG A 249 -82.26 -28.73 -62.24
N GLU A 250 -81.63 -29.84 -61.90
CA GLU A 250 -82.11 -31.18 -62.26
C GLU A 250 -83.37 -31.58 -61.49
N ARG A 251 -83.43 -31.30 -60.19
CA ARG A 251 -84.64 -31.47 -59.37
C ARG A 251 -85.80 -30.62 -59.88
N GLU A 252 -85.56 -29.36 -60.25
CA GLU A 252 -86.59 -28.52 -60.90
C GLU A 252 -87.08 -29.15 -62.21
N ARG A 253 -86.18 -29.67 -63.06
CA ARG A 253 -86.57 -30.38 -64.30
C ARG A 253 -87.30 -31.72 -64.04
N GLN A 254 -87.12 -32.34 -62.87
CA GLN A 254 -87.88 -33.52 -62.46
C GLN A 254 -89.26 -33.12 -61.93
N TRP A 255 -89.35 -32.09 -61.10
CA TRP A 255 -90.61 -31.52 -60.61
C TRP A 255 -91.48 -30.97 -61.75
N GLU A 256 -90.88 -30.38 -62.79
CA GLU A 256 -91.60 -29.87 -63.96
C GLU A 256 -92.21 -31.02 -64.79
N ARG A 257 -91.52 -32.17 -64.87
CA ARG A 257 -92.04 -33.41 -65.48
C ARG A 257 -93.13 -34.08 -64.64
N GLU A 258 -93.01 -34.05 -63.31
CA GLU A 258 -94.02 -34.61 -62.39
C GLU A 258 -95.30 -33.75 -62.31
N ARG A 259 -95.21 -32.45 -62.61
CA ARG A 259 -96.33 -31.50 -62.55
C ARG A 259 -97.20 -31.51 -63.81
N GLU A 260 -96.71 -32.08 -64.91
CA GLU A 260 -97.44 -32.20 -66.18
C GLU A 260 -98.43 -33.39 -66.21
N GLU A 261 -98.35 -34.31 -65.23
CA GLU A 261 -99.03 -35.62 -65.28
C GLU A 261 -100.20 -35.82 -64.27
N ARG A 262 -100.82 -34.77 -63.73
CA ARG A 262 -102.00 -34.96 -62.85
C ARG A 262 -103.07 -33.84 -62.92
N PRO A 263 -104.35 -34.16 -63.26
CA PRO A 263 -105.45 -33.21 -63.23
C PRO A 263 -105.97 -33.01 -61.79
N GLY A 264 -106.37 -31.77 -61.48
CA GLY A 264 -106.87 -31.33 -60.16
C GLY A 264 -108.15 -32.05 -59.68
N PRO A 265 -108.57 -31.86 -58.41
CA PRO A 265 -109.17 -30.60 -57.94
C PRO A 265 -108.73 -30.20 -56.51
N GLY A 266 -108.76 -28.93 -56.08
CA GLY A 266 -109.96 -28.21 -55.61
C GLY A 266 -109.71 -27.69 -54.17
N PRO A 267 -110.18 -26.49 -53.78
CA PRO A 267 -109.52 -25.64 -52.76
C PRO A 267 -110.18 -25.68 -51.37
N ARG A 268 -109.43 -25.28 -50.32
CA ARG A 268 -109.80 -24.78 -48.95
C ARG A 268 -108.62 -25.08 -48.00
N GLN A 269 -108.22 -24.34 -46.97
CA GLN A 269 -108.71 -23.17 -46.23
C GLN A 269 -107.49 -22.58 -45.50
N THR A 270 -107.40 -21.26 -45.37
CA THR A 270 -106.48 -20.58 -44.45
C THR A 270 -106.98 -20.70 -43.00
N PRO A 271 -106.06 -20.74 -42.02
CA PRO A 271 -106.35 -20.14 -40.72
C PRO A 271 -105.35 -19.05 -40.35
N GLN A 272 -105.88 -18.10 -39.61
CA GLN A 272 -105.29 -16.84 -39.18
C GLN A 272 -104.13 -17.01 -38.21
N ILE A 273 -103.24 -16.04 -38.36
CA ILE A 273 -102.23 -15.54 -37.42
C ILE A 273 -102.76 -15.51 -35.98
N ASP A 274 -101.96 -16.03 -35.05
CA ASP A 274 -101.91 -15.50 -33.68
C ASP A 274 -100.48 -15.09 -33.32
N LYS A 275 -100.41 -13.85 -32.85
CA LYS A 275 -99.25 -13.12 -32.35
C LYS A 275 -99.05 -13.50 -30.88
N GLN A 276 -97.81 -13.67 -30.41
CA GLN A 276 -97.32 -13.07 -29.15
C GLN A 276 -95.89 -13.53 -28.76
N GLY A 277 -95.08 -12.55 -28.33
CA GLY A 277 -93.93 -12.64 -27.40
C GLY A 277 -92.70 -13.37 -27.92
N HIS A 278 -91.63 -12.73 -28.44
CA HIS A 278 -90.76 -11.72 -27.81
C HIS A 278 -90.39 -11.99 -26.34
N GLU A 279 -89.14 -12.43 -26.21
CA GLU A 279 -88.08 -11.82 -25.38
C GLU A 279 -87.67 -12.41 -24.02
N GLN A 280 -86.35 -12.63 -23.97
CA GLN A 280 -85.42 -12.52 -22.83
C GLN A 280 -85.21 -13.72 -21.88
N ARG A 281 -84.04 -14.37 -22.08
CA ARG A 281 -83.09 -14.78 -21.02
C ARG A 281 -81.68 -14.47 -21.58
N GLN A 282 -80.98 -13.43 -21.17
CA GLN A 282 -80.28 -13.19 -19.90
C GLN A 282 -79.29 -14.32 -19.45
N ILE A 283 -78.01 -13.90 -19.49
CA ILE A 283 -76.94 -14.08 -18.51
C ILE A 283 -76.24 -15.45 -18.44
N GLN A 284 -74.93 -15.42 -18.68
CA GLN A 284 -73.80 -15.84 -17.81
C GLN A 284 -72.60 -16.06 -18.74
N GLY A 285 -71.39 -15.57 -18.50
CA GLY A 285 -70.78 -15.05 -17.30
C GLY A 285 -69.32 -15.49 -17.31
N GLN A 286 -68.42 -14.52 -17.16
CA GLN A 286 -67.12 -14.63 -16.47
C GLN A 286 -65.95 -15.44 -17.06
N LYS A 287 -64.81 -14.74 -17.04
CA LYS A 287 -63.40 -15.13 -17.02
C LYS A 287 -62.68 -15.29 -18.36
#